data_AF-A0A1Y2ACR1-F1
#
_entry.id   AF-A0A1Y2ACR1-F1
#
_cell.length_a   1.000
_cell.length_b   1.000
_cell.length_c   1.000
_cell.angle_alpha   90.00
_cell.angle_beta   90.00
_cell.angle_gamma   90.00
#
_symmetry.space_group_name_H-M   'P 1'
#
loop_
_entity.id
_entity.type
_entity.pdbx_description
1 polymer ?
#
loop_
_entity_poly.entity_id
_entity_poly.type
_entity_poly.pdbx_seq_one_letter_code
_entity_poly.pdbx_strand_id
1 'polypeptide(L)'
;DSLYFDMNGLISDKLHELETDNLIDKIDDDKLIKFVFEKIDIIIHQLKPRKLLGIFIDGVPPKAKMNIQRQRRIREFYKYHNKCNFKFNSISSGSEFMEKLSKKFQDLIQQEKNNDYIWKNIKVVFSGPNVAGEAENKIMKHIKENYQEKTCVYTTDSDFYLYLLSLH
;
A
#
# COMPACT_ATOMS: atom_id res chain seq x y z
N ASP A 1 -1.76 6.65 -18.20
CA ASP A 1 -2.19 7.96 -17.71
C ASP A 1 -2.34 8.00 -16.21
N SER A 2 -2.97 6.97 -15.64
CA SER A 2 -3.19 6.84 -14.20
C SER A 2 -2.41 5.67 -13.64
N LEU A 3 -1.81 5.85 -12.46
CA LEU A 3 -1.03 4.83 -11.76
C LEU A 3 -1.62 4.63 -10.36
N TYR A 4 -1.86 3.39 -9.97
CA TYR A 4 -2.44 3.04 -8.67
C TYR A 4 -1.50 2.09 -7.91
N PHE A 5 -1.36 2.30 -6.61
CA PHE A 5 -0.55 1.47 -5.72
C PHE A 5 -1.41 0.82 -4.64
N ASP A 6 -1.28 -0.48 -4.51
CA ASP A 6 -1.64 -1.24 -3.32
C ASP A 6 -0.47 -1.19 -2.32
N MET A 7 -0.68 -0.48 -1.22
CA MET A 7 0.35 -0.25 -0.21
C MET A 7 0.64 -1.47 0.65
N ASN A 8 -0.36 -2.31 0.90
CA ASN A 8 -0.21 -3.43 1.83
C ASN A 8 0.73 -4.48 1.27
N GLY A 9 0.62 -4.75 -0.03
CA GLY A 9 1.57 -5.62 -0.75
C GLY A 9 3.01 -5.11 -0.67
N LEU A 10 3.22 -3.82 -0.95
CA LEU A 10 4.55 -3.19 -0.93
C LEU A 10 5.22 -3.26 0.45
N ILE A 11 4.45 -3.05 1.52
CA ILE A 11 4.95 -3.13 2.90
C ILE A 11 5.31 -4.58 3.25
N SER A 12 4.43 -5.52 2.91
CA SER A 12 4.66 -6.96 3.17
C SER A 12 5.91 -7.46 2.46
N ASP A 13 6.06 -7.14 1.17
CA ASP A 13 7.24 -7.50 0.39
C ASP A 13 8.53 -7.00 1.04
N LYS A 14 8.54 -5.72 1.45
CA LYS A 14 9.74 -5.14 2.06
C LYS A 14 10.08 -5.77 3.40
N LEU A 15 9.07 -6.11 4.21
CA LEU A 15 9.28 -6.81 5.48
C LEU A 15 9.83 -8.22 5.27
N HIS A 16 9.35 -8.95 4.25
CA HIS A 16 9.87 -10.28 3.93
C HIS A 16 11.32 -10.23 3.41
N GLU A 17 11.65 -9.23 2.60
CA GLU A 17 13.04 -8.96 2.17
C GLU A 17 13.94 -8.72 3.39
N LEU A 18 13.53 -7.82 4.29
CA LEU A 18 14.29 -7.49 5.50
C LEU A 18 14.43 -8.66 6.47
N GLU A 19 13.43 -9.55 6.58
CA GLU A 19 13.56 -10.78 7.37
C GLU A 19 14.56 -11.74 6.75
N THR A 20 14.51 -11.93 5.43
CA THR A 20 15.45 -12.80 4.70
C THR A 20 16.90 -12.36 4.90
N ASP A 21 17.15 -11.05 4.93
CA ASP A 21 18.47 -10.46 5.14
C ASP A 21 18.86 -10.36 6.64
N ASN A 22 18.01 -10.80 7.58
CA ASN A 22 18.19 -10.61 9.03
C ASN A 22 18.39 -9.14 9.45
N LEU A 23 17.71 -8.22 8.75
CA LEU A 23 17.76 -6.77 8.98
C LEU A 23 16.47 -6.21 9.59
N ILE A 24 15.41 -7.01 9.68
CA ILE A 24 14.09 -6.59 10.17
C ILE A 24 14.12 -6.00 11.59
N ASP A 25 15.00 -6.48 12.47
CA ASP A 25 15.11 -5.95 13.84
C ASP A 25 16.01 -4.71 13.94
N LYS A 26 16.72 -4.37 12.87
CA LYS A 26 17.58 -3.17 12.79
C LYS A 26 16.85 -1.97 12.21
N ILE A 27 15.64 -2.17 11.69
CA ILE A 27 14.84 -1.12 11.09
C ILE A 27 13.78 -0.62 12.07
N ASP A 28 13.62 0.69 12.14
CA ASP A 28 12.48 1.32 12.81
C ASP A 28 11.35 1.57 11.81
N ASP A 29 10.12 1.74 12.31
CA ASP A 29 8.95 2.01 11.46
C ASP A 29 9.18 3.21 10.54
N ASP A 30 9.90 4.23 11.03
CA ASP A 30 10.14 5.46 10.31
C ASP A 30 10.99 5.26 9.04
N LYS A 31 12.02 4.42 9.12
CA LYS A 31 12.84 4.00 7.99
C LYS A 31 12.07 3.08 7.07
N LEU A 32 11.30 2.13 7.62
CA LEU A 32 10.48 1.22 6.81
C LEU A 32 9.52 2.01 5.91
N ILE A 33 8.78 2.94 6.50
CA ILE A 33 7.86 3.84 5.79
C ILE A 33 8.60 4.61 4.70
N LYS A 34 9.79 5.14 5.00
CA LYS A 34 10.60 5.90 4.05
C LYS A 34 11.05 5.04 2.86
N PHE A 35 11.52 3.81 3.09
CA PHE A 35 11.91 2.91 2.00
C PHE A 35 10.74 2.57 1.08
N VAL A 36 9.55 2.34 1.64
CA VAL A 36 8.35 2.07 0.82
C VAL A 36 7.99 3.31 0.00
N PHE A 37 8.08 4.50 0.58
CA PHE A 37 7.85 5.76 -0.14
C PHE A 37 8.87 5.97 -1.27
N GLU A 38 10.17 5.78 -1.00
CA GLU A 38 11.24 5.88 -2.00
C GLU A 38 11.03 4.88 -3.16
N LYS A 39 10.57 3.65 -2.88
CA LYS A 39 10.22 2.68 -3.92
C LYS A 39 9.08 3.19 -4.82
N ILE A 40 8.04 3.79 -4.23
CA ILE A 40 6.93 4.38 -4.98
C ILE A 40 7.40 5.55 -5.82
N ASP A 41 8.24 6.41 -5.24
CA ASP A 41 8.81 7.57 -5.92
C ASP A 41 9.63 7.17 -7.15
N ILE A 42 10.48 6.15 -7.02
CA ILE A 42 11.22 5.58 -8.15
C ILE A 42 10.27 5.11 -9.27
N ILE A 43 9.19 4.40 -8.91
CA ILE A 43 8.23 3.89 -9.90
C ILE A 43 7.49 5.05 -10.58
N ILE A 44 7.13 6.11 -9.85
CA ILE A 44 6.51 7.31 -10.41
C ILE A 44 7.44 7.98 -11.42
N HIS A 45 8.71 8.13 -11.09
CA HIS A 45 9.71 8.72 -11.97
C HIS A 45 10.01 7.87 -13.22
N GLN A 46 9.88 6.54 -13.11
CA GLN A 46 10.01 5.62 -14.23
C GLN A 46 8.78 5.64 -15.15
N LEU A 47 7.57 5.53 -14.58
CA LEU A 47 6.33 5.40 -15.35
C LEU A 47 5.72 6.73 -15.79
N LYS A 48 6.09 7.83 -15.12
CA LYS A 48 5.66 9.21 -15.41
C LYS A 48 4.14 9.31 -15.66
N PRO A 49 3.30 8.94 -14.68
CA PRO A 49 1.85 9.11 -14.81
C PRO A 49 1.50 10.57 -15.09
N ARG A 50 0.50 10.79 -15.94
CA ARG A 50 0.17 12.13 -16.49
C ARG A 50 -1.08 12.75 -15.88
N LYS A 51 -2.00 11.93 -15.37
CA LYS A 51 -3.31 12.40 -14.89
C LYS A 51 -3.48 12.17 -13.41
N LEU A 52 -3.29 10.94 -12.94
CA LEU A 52 -3.66 10.54 -11.59
C LEU A 52 -2.67 9.57 -10.99
N LEU A 53 -2.33 9.80 -9.72
CA LEU A 53 -1.61 8.87 -8.86
C LEU A 53 -2.53 8.47 -7.71
N GLY A 54 -2.86 7.19 -7.62
CA GLY A 54 -3.66 6.61 -6.57
C GLY A 54 -2.81 5.82 -5.57
N ILE A 55 -2.90 6.14 -4.29
CA ILE A 55 -2.19 5.43 -3.21
C ILE A 55 -3.24 4.91 -2.24
N PHE A 56 -3.37 3.58 -2.12
CA PHE A 56 -4.45 2.93 -1.39
C PHE A 56 -3.91 1.98 -0.31
N ILE A 57 -4.34 2.21 0.92
CA ILE A 57 -4.01 1.41 2.10
C ILE A 57 -5.26 0.61 2.51
N ASP A 58 -5.10 -0.62 3.00
CA ASP A 58 -6.24 -1.38 3.53
C ASP A 58 -6.88 -0.66 4.72
N GLY A 59 -8.20 -0.54 4.66
CA GLY A 59 -9.03 -0.25 5.81
C GLY A 59 -9.68 -1.52 6.36
N VAL A 60 -10.76 -1.32 7.11
CA VAL A 60 -11.53 -2.44 7.66
C VAL A 60 -12.14 -3.26 6.51
N PRO A 61 -11.83 -4.58 6.39
CA PRO A 61 -12.33 -5.41 5.30
C PRO A 61 -13.80 -5.82 5.49
N PRO A 62 -14.49 -6.29 4.44
CA PRO A 62 -15.84 -6.81 4.57
C PRO A 62 -15.91 -8.07 5.46
N LYS A 63 -17.05 -8.28 6.14
CA LYS A 63 -17.26 -9.40 7.07
C LYS A 63 -16.88 -10.76 6.49
N ALA A 64 -17.21 -11.02 5.23
CA ALA A 64 -16.90 -12.27 4.55
C ALA A 64 -15.40 -12.59 4.51
N LYS A 65 -14.55 -11.56 4.42
CA LYS A 65 -13.09 -11.71 4.38
C LYS A 65 -12.41 -11.60 5.74
N MET A 66 -13.11 -11.12 6.78
CA MET A 66 -12.53 -11.00 8.13
C MET A 66 -11.96 -12.32 8.64
N ASN A 67 -12.66 -13.45 8.41
CA ASN A 67 -12.19 -14.77 8.83
C ASN A 67 -10.93 -15.21 8.08
N ILE A 68 -10.86 -14.94 6.77
CA ILE A 68 -9.70 -15.25 5.94
C ILE A 68 -8.49 -14.42 6.40
N GLN A 69 -8.67 -13.11 6.59
CA GLN A 69 -7.61 -12.25 7.09
C GLN A 69 -7.15 -12.66 8.51
N ARG A 70 -8.08 -13.05 9.39
CA ARG A 70 -7.75 -13.56 10.73
C ARG A 70 -6.88 -14.81 10.66
N GLN A 71 -7.23 -15.78 9.83
CA GLN A 71 -6.45 -17.02 9.68
C GLN A 71 -5.04 -16.73 9.12
N ARG A 72 -4.93 -15.84 8.12
CA ARG A 72 -3.64 -15.40 7.56
C ARG A 72 -2.76 -14.76 8.66
N ARG A 73 -3.29 -13.82 9.43
CA ARG A 73 -2.56 -13.14 10.52
C ARG A 73 -2.09 -14.08 11.62
N ILE A 74 -2.91 -15.08 12.00
CA ILE A 74 -2.51 -16.09 12.98
C ILE A 74 -1.32 -16.91 12.44
N ARG A 75 -1.37 -17.30 11.16
CA ARG A 75 -0.28 -18.04 10.54
C ARG A 75 1.01 -17.23 10.50
N GLU A 76 0.94 -15.95 10.13
CA GLU A 76 2.10 -15.06 10.11
C GLU A 76 2.69 -14.86 11.51
N PHE A 77 1.84 -14.67 12.51
CA PHE A 77 2.28 -14.58 13.89
C PHE A 77 3.13 -15.81 14.26
N TYR A 78 2.62 -17.03 14.07
CA TYR A 78 3.41 -18.23 14.39
C TYR A 78 4.67 -18.37 13.54
N LYS A 79 4.66 -17.89 12.29
CA LYS A 79 5.83 -17.92 11.40
C LYS A 79 6.95 -16.99 11.89
N TYR A 80 6.61 -15.83 12.46
CA TYR A 80 7.57 -14.75 12.72
C TYR A 80 7.77 -14.39 14.20
N HIS A 81 6.91 -14.83 15.11
CA HIS A 81 6.93 -14.43 16.54
C HIS A 81 8.26 -14.69 17.26
N ASN A 82 9.02 -15.72 16.86
CA ASN A 82 10.34 -16.03 17.42
C ASN A 82 11.50 -15.64 16.51
N LYS A 83 11.22 -15.06 15.34
CA LYS A 83 12.23 -14.72 14.33
C LYS A 83 12.59 -13.24 14.32
N CYS A 84 11.64 -12.38 14.67
CA CYS A 84 11.82 -10.94 14.69
C CYS A 84 10.89 -10.27 15.72
N ASN A 85 11.28 -9.08 16.14
CA ASN A 85 10.49 -8.23 17.02
C ASN A 85 9.33 -7.55 16.28
N PHE A 86 9.42 -7.39 14.95
CA PHE A 86 8.34 -6.80 14.18
C PHE A 86 7.08 -7.66 14.22
N LYS A 87 5.97 -7.04 14.58
CA LYS A 87 4.68 -7.68 14.70
C LYS A 87 3.91 -7.54 13.38
N PHE A 88 3.99 -8.56 12.52
CA PHE A 88 3.32 -8.59 11.20
C PHE A 88 1.80 -8.33 11.26
N ASN A 89 1.14 -8.72 12.35
CA ASN A 89 -0.27 -8.41 12.59
C ASN A 89 -0.56 -6.90 12.76
N SER A 90 0.47 -6.06 12.87
CA SER A 90 0.35 -4.59 12.91
C SER A 90 0.06 -4.01 11.52
N ILE A 91 0.20 -4.78 10.42
CA ILE A 91 -0.22 -4.38 9.07
C ILE A 91 -1.73 -4.58 8.95
N SER A 92 -2.50 -3.80 9.70
CA SER A 92 -3.94 -3.94 9.85
C SER A 92 -4.55 -2.61 10.24
N SER A 93 -5.67 -2.25 9.62
CA SER A 93 -6.40 -1.03 9.94
C SER A 93 -6.68 -0.93 11.45
N GLY A 94 -6.41 0.23 12.05
CA GLY A 94 -6.59 0.48 13.48
C GLY A 94 -5.38 0.13 14.36
N SER A 95 -4.25 -0.26 13.78
CA SER A 95 -2.98 -0.34 14.50
C SER A 95 -2.26 1.00 14.56
N GLU A 96 -1.43 1.20 15.58
CA GLU A 96 -0.56 2.37 15.72
C GLU A 96 0.39 2.52 14.51
N PHE A 97 0.92 1.40 14.01
CA PHE A 97 1.77 1.39 12.82
C PHE A 97 1.04 1.96 11.59
N MET A 98 -0.22 1.58 11.34
CA MET A 98 -0.97 2.03 10.17
C MET A 98 -1.38 3.50 10.27
N GLU A 99 -1.66 3.98 11.48
CA GLU A 99 -1.90 5.41 11.74
C GLU A 99 -0.62 6.23 11.49
N LYS A 100 0.52 5.77 12.01
CA LYS A 100 1.83 6.39 11.79
C LYS A 100 2.21 6.39 10.31
N LEU A 101 2.05 5.26 9.63
CA LEU A 101 2.23 5.10 8.18
C LEU A 101 1.39 6.13 7.42
N SER A 102 0.09 6.22 7.72
CA SER A 102 -0.83 7.10 7.01
C SER A 102 -0.48 8.58 7.17
N LYS A 103 -0.12 9.00 8.39
CA LYS A 103 0.29 10.38 8.67
C LYS A 103 1.59 10.71 7.93
N LYS A 104 2.60 9.86 8.09
CA LYS A 104 3.93 10.08 7.51
C LYS A 104 3.90 10.07 5.97
N PHE A 105 3.09 9.20 5.35
CA PHE A 105 2.91 9.21 3.90
C PHE A 105 2.30 10.53 3.40
N GLN A 106 1.30 11.08 4.10
CA GLN A 106 0.71 12.35 3.72
C GLN A 106 1.72 13.50 3.83
N ASP A 107 2.53 13.51 4.88
CA ASP A 107 3.60 14.50 5.05
C ASP A 107 4.64 14.41 3.91
N LEU A 108 5.07 13.20 3.55
CA LEU A 108 6.02 12.97 2.45
C LEU A 108 5.44 13.37 1.08
N ILE A 109 4.17 13.04 0.80
CA ILE A 109 3.48 13.48 -0.43
C ILE A 109 3.46 15.01 -0.50
N GLN A 110 3.21 15.69 0.61
CA GLN A 110 3.16 17.15 0.63
C GLN A 110 4.54 17.78 0.44
N GLN A 111 5.60 17.14 0.96
CA GLN A 111 6.98 17.55 0.70
C GLN A 111 7.34 17.39 -0.78
N GLU A 112 7.02 16.25 -1.39
CA GLU A 112 7.32 16.02 -2.81
C GLU A 112 6.55 16.95 -3.74
N LYS A 113 5.29 17.28 -3.42
CA LYS A 113 4.54 18.29 -4.18
C LYS A 113 5.20 19.67 -4.24
N ASN A 114 6.03 20.00 -3.26
CA ASN A 114 6.75 21.28 -3.21
C ASN A 114 8.10 21.21 -3.95
N ASN A 115 8.71 20.03 -4.01
CA ASN A 115 10.11 19.87 -4.45
C ASN A 115 10.24 19.22 -5.83
N ASP A 116 9.31 18.33 -6.21
CA ASP A 116 9.38 17.57 -7.45
C ASP A 116 8.34 18.01 -8.49
N TYR A 117 8.76 18.06 -9.74
CA TYR A 117 7.94 18.51 -10.85
C TYR A 117 6.80 17.53 -11.18
N ILE A 118 7.03 16.22 -11.11
CA ILE A 118 5.99 15.22 -11.40
C ILE A 118 4.92 15.26 -10.31
N TRP A 119 5.33 15.21 -9.04
CA TRP A 119 4.41 15.26 -7.89
C TRP A 119 3.56 16.54 -7.86
N LYS A 120 4.15 17.67 -8.22
CA LYS A 120 3.44 18.95 -8.32
C LYS A 120 2.34 18.96 -9.37
N ASN A 121 2.54 18.29 -10.51
CA ASN A 121 1.64 18.37 -11.67
C ASN A 121 0.64 17.21 -11.77
N ILE A 122 0.74 16.19 -10.91
CA ILE A 122 -0.16 15.04 -10.91
C ILE A 122 -1.26 15.17 -9.85
N LYS A 123 -2.49 14.74 -10.17
CA LYS A 123 -3.55 14.60 -9.18
C LYS A 123 -3.28 13.39 -8.30
N VAL A 124 -2.95 13.63 -7.03
CA VAL A 124 -2.75 12.56 -6.04
C VAL A 124 -4.05 12.26 -5.31
N VAL A 125 -4.47 10.99 -5.31
CA VAL A 125 -5.57 10.44 -4.52
C VAL A 125 -4.99 9.51 -3.47
N PHE A 126 -5.20 9.83 -2.20
CA PHE A 126 -4.74 9.02 -1.07
C PHE A 126 -5.94 8.43 -0.33
N SER A 127 -5.98 7.10 -0.18
CA SER A 127 -7.00 6.39 0.60
C SER A 127 -6.34 5.68 1.78
N GLY A 128 -6.48 6.28 2.96
CA GLY A 128 -5.88 5.79 4.20
C GLY A 128 -6.61 4.60 4.84
N PRO A 129 -6.08 4.10 5.97
CA PRO A 129 -6.66 2.97 6.71
C PRO A 129 -7.99 3.29 7.40
N ASN A 130 -8.32 4.58 7.53
CA ASN A 130 -9.59 5.07 8.05
C ASN A 130 -10.76 4.95 7.05
N VAL A 131 -10.47 4.76 5.76
CA VAL A 131 -11.50 4.49 4.74
C VAL A 131 -11.77 2.99 4.73
N ALA A 132 -13.02 2.56 4.88
CA ALA A 132 -13.37 1.13 4.88
C ALA A 132 -13.08 0.46 3.52
N GLY A 133 -12.82 -0.85 3.55
CA GLY A 133 -12.53 -1.67 2.38
C GLY A 133 -11.05 -2.00 2.20
N GLU A 134 -10.78 -3.07 1.45
CA GLU A 134 -9.43 -3.45 1.04
C GLU A 134 -8.93 -2.52 -0.09
N ALA A 135 -7.61 -2.33 -0.17
CA ALA A 135 -6.96 -1.47 -1.14
C ALA A 135 -7.39 -1.85 -2.57
N GLU A 136 -7.38 -3.14 -2.93
CA GLU A 136 -7.86 -3.63 -4.22
C GLU A 136 -9.29 -3.17 -4.54
N ASN A 137 -10.22 -3.35 -3.61
CA ASN A 137 -11.62 -3.02 -3.78
C ASN A 137 -11.83 -1.51 -3.89
N LYS A 138 -11.04 -0.73 -3.13
CA LYS A 138 -11.04 0.74 -3.22
C LYS A 138 -10.50 1.23 -4.56
N ILE A 139 -9.39 0.66 -5.05
CA ILE A 139 -8.81 0.96 -6.36
C ILE A 139 -9.83 0.64 -7.45
N MET A 140 -10.40 -0.57 -7.42
CA MET A 140 -11.40 -1.04 -8.38
C MET A 140 -12.63 -0.13 -8.43
N LYS A 141 -13.17 0.23 -7.26
CA LYS A 141 -14.28 1.18 -7.15
C LYS A 141 -13.91 2.53 -7.75
N HIS A 142 -12.73 3.06 -7.44
CA HIS A 142 -12.27 4.34 -7.96
C HIS A 142 -12.12 4.32 -9.49
N ILE A 143 -11.57 3.25 -10.06
CA ILE A 143 -11.45 3.06 -11.51
C ILE A 143 -12.82 3.03 -12.18
N LYS A 144 -13.81 2.30 -11.61
CA LYS A 144 -15.18 2.23 -12.14
C LYS A 144 -15.88 3.59 -12.12
N GLU A 145 -15.74 4.34 -11.03
CA GLU A 145 -16.37 5.65 -10.87
C GLU A 145 -15.69 6.75 -11.69
N ASN A 146 -14.39 6.60 -11.99
CA ASN A 146 -13.58 7.62 -12.65
C ASN A 146 -12.91 7.04 -13.90
N TYR A 147 -13.69 6.44 -14.80
CA TYR A 147 -13.19 5.74 -16.00
C TYR A 147 -11.96 6.43 -16.61
N GLN A 148 -10.86 5.68 -16.70
CA GLN A 148 -9.58 6.13 -17.25
C GLN A 148 -9.19 5.22 -18.42
N GLU A 149 -8.90 5.81 -19.58
CA GLU A 149 -8.52 5.04 -20.79
C GLU A 149 -7.24 4.22 -20.62
N LYS A 150 -6.26 4.71 -19.84
CA LYS A 150 -4.94 4.07 -19.65
C LYS A 150 -4.58 4.01 -18.18
N THR A 151 -4.87 2.87 -17.57
CA THR A 151 -4.65 2.60 -16.14
C THR A 151 -3.54 1.57 -15.95
N CYS A 152 -2.63 1.86 -15.01
CA CYS A 152 -1.65 0.91 -14.50
C CYS A 152 -1.88 0.72 -13.00
N VAL A 153 -1.89 -0.54 -12.54
CA VAL A 153 -2.00 -0.86 -11.12
C VAL A 153 -0.79 -1.67 -10.70
N TYR A 154 -0.14 -1.25 -9.63
CA TYR A 154 0.92 -1.96 -8.96
C TYR A 154 0.34 -2.66 -7.73
N THR A 155 0.27 -3.99 -7.77
CA THR A 155 -0.21 -4.84 -6.68
C THR A 155 0.54 -6.15 -6.66
N THR A 156 0.65 -6.76 -5.48
CA THR A 156 1.18 -8.10 -5.28
C THR A 156 0.07 -9.15 -5.23
N ASP A 157 -1.20 -8.74 -5.21
CA ASP A 157 -2.34 -9.65 -5.13
C ASP A 157 -2.68 -10.21 -6.52
N SER A 158 -2.62 -11.54 -6.65
CA SER A 158 -2.99 -12.24 -7.88
C SER A 158 -4.49 -12.16 -8.18
N ASP A 159 -5.34 -12.05 -7.15
CA ASP A 159 -6.78 -12.00 -7.32
C ASP A 159 -7.20 -10.70 -8.02
N PHE A 160 -6.39 -9.65 -7.91
CA PHE A 160 -6.60 -8.38 -8.57
C PHE A 160 -6.65 -8.49 -10.10
N TYR A 161 -5.90 -9.43 -10.70
CA TYR A 161 -5.96 -9.66 -12.15
C TYR A 161 -7.35 -10.12 -12.59
N LEU A 162 -8.01 -10.97 -11.80
CA LEU A 162 -9.37 -11.43 -12.07
C LEU A 162 -10.36 -10.27 -11.93
N TYR A 163 -10.17 -9.40 -10.95
CA TYR A 163 -10.98 -8.19 -10.81
C TYR A 163 -10.82 -7.24 -12.00
N LEU A 164 -9.60 -7.04 -12.52
CA LEU A 164 -9.38 -6.21 -13.70
C LEU A 164 -10.08 -6.76 -14.95
N LEU A 165 -10.10 -8.09 -15.12
CA LEU A 165 -10.84 -8.71 -16.23
C LEU A 165 -12.35 -8.47 -16.13
N SER A 166 -12.89 -8.35 -14.92
CA SER A 166 -14.32 -8.05 -14.70
C SER A 166 -14.74 -6.60 -14.96
N LEU A 167 -13.81 -5.71 -15.30
CA LEU A 167 -14.11 -4.32 -15.70
C LEU A 167 -14.63 -4.21 -17.13
N HIS A 168 -14.53 -5.27 -17.92
CA HIS A 168 -15.00 -5.40 -19.29
C HIS A 168 -16.17 -6.39 -19.38
#